data_AF-A0A9Q0B8N7-F1
#
_entry.id   AF-A0A9Q0B8N7-F1
#
_cell.length_a   1.000
_cell.length_b   1.000
_cell.length_c   1.000
_cell.angle_alpha   90.00
_cell.angle_beta   90.00
_cell.angle_gamma   90.00
#
_symmetry.space_group_name_H-M   'P 1'
#
loop_
_entity.id
_entity.type
_entity.pdbx_description
1 polymer ?
#
loop_
_entity_poly.entity_id
_entity_poly.type
_entity_poly.pdbx_seq_one_letter_code
_entity_poly.pdbx_strand_id
1 'polypeptide(L)'
;MGRDVGDGEFEITADAKIPARLLLSAVTTVRATHERDGSSRRVTSLLRTRLSSYSRPNKPDRLFQASYDHPSRTLTCDGCDPVKLQPRRVHVANEPKIHYGGIASGNSVMRNASKRDNIA
;
A
#
# COMPACT_ATOMS: atom_id res chain seq x y z
N MET A 1 -1.07 -1.71 16.52
CA MET A 1 -0.93 -3.13 16.13
C MET A 1 -2.29 -3.77 16.37
N GLY A 2 -2.70 -4.78 15.61
CA GLY A 2 -3.98 -5.44 15.88
C GLY A 2 -4.06 -6.86 15.34
N ARG A 3 -5.01 -7.62 15.87
CA ARG A 3 -5.26 -9.02 15.50
C ARG A 3 -6.72 -9.27 15.17
N ASP A 4 -6.96 -10.19 14.24
CA ASP A 4 -8.30 -10.76 14.03
C ASP A 4 -8.55 -11.81 15.11
N VAL A 5 -9.65 -11.69 15.85
CA VAL A 5 -10.01 -12.60 16.95
C VAL A 5 -11.04 -13.66 16.53
N GLY A 6 -11.48 -13.68 15.27
CA GLY A 6 -12.56 -14.55 14.78
C GLY A 6 -13.88 -13.79 14.62
N ASP A 7 -14.84 -14.39 13.92
CA ASP A 7 -16.21 -13.86 13.66
C ASP A 7 -16.28 -12.45 13.06
N GLY A 8 -15.18 -11.99 12.46
CA GLY A 8 -15.08 -10.67 11.85
C GLY A 8 -14.72 -9.55 12.82
N GLU A 9 -14.35 -9.86 14.06
CA GLU A 9 -13.89 -8.88 15.03
C GLU A 9 -12.37 -8.64 14.92
N PHE A 10 -11.99 -7.36 14.94
CA PHE A 10 -10.59 -6.94 14.92
C PHE A 10 -10.28 -6.20 16.22
N GLU A 11 -9.27 -6.68 16.93
CA GLU A 11 -8.81 -6.10 18.18
C GLU A 11 -7.55 -5.28 17.94
N ILE A 12 -7.58 -3.99 18.31
CA ILE A 12 -6.38 -3.17 18.37
C ILE A 12 -5.60 -3.58 19.62
N THR A 13 -4.45 -4.20 19.42
CA THR A 13 -3.59 -4.72 20.51
C THR A 13 -2.45 -3.77 20.88
N ALA A 14 -2.27 -2.67 20.16
CA ALA A 14 -1.30 -1.65 20.53
C ALA A 14 -1.61 -0.29 19.92
N ASP A 15 -1.25 0.75 20.66
CA ASP A 15 -1.26 2.14 20.20
C ASP A 15 -0.25 2.38 19.07
N ALA A 16 -0.54 3.40 18.27
CA ALA A 16 0.40 3.88 17.27
C ALA A 16 1.65 4.41 17.97
N LYS A 17 2.80 3.75 17.75
CA LYS A 17 4.09 4.29 18.19
C LYS A 17 4.45 5.47 17.30
N ILE A 18 4.27 6.68 17.82
CA ILE A 18 4.80 7.89 17.21
C ILE A 18 6.32 7.87 17.44
N PRO A 19 7.14 7.82 16.37
CA PRO A 19 8.59 7.82 16.53
C PRO A 19 9.05 9.09 17.27
N ALA A 20 10.10 8.97 18.08
CA ALA A 20 10.72 10.12 18.73
C ALA A 20 11.07 11.20 17.71
N ARG A 21 11.06 12.48 18.15
CA ARG A 21 11.28 13.64 17.26
C ARG A 21 12.56 13.51 16.42
N LEU A 22 13.63 12.94 17.00
CA LEU A 22 14.89 12.70 16.31
C LEU A 22 14.74 11.75 15.10
N LEU A 23 13.93 10.69 15.22
CA LEU A 23 13.65 9.77 14.12
C LEU A 23 12.80 10.43 13.03
N LEU A 24 11.81 11.22 13.43
CA LEU A 24 11.01 12.01 12.48
C LEU A 24 11.89 12.98 11.70
N SER A 25 12.81 13.68 12.38
CA SER A 25 13.79 14.56 11.73
C SER A 25 14.69 13.78 10.76
N ALA A 26 15.19 12.60 11.15
CA ALA A 26 15.98 11.76 10.25
C ALA A 26 15.19 11.37 8.98
N VAL A 27 13.91 10.99 9.12
CA VAL A 27 13.03 10.69 7.96
C VAL A 27 12.85 11.91 7.07
N THR A 28 12.65 13.11 7.64
CA THR A 28 12.53 14.34 6.85
C THR A 28 13.81 14.65 6.06
N THR A 29 14.99 14.44 6.66
CA THR A 29 16.27 14.61 5.98
C THR A 29 16.43 13.60 4.83
N VAL A 30 16.14 12.32 5.08
CA VAL A 30 16.20 11.28 4.04
C VAL A 30 15.27 11.61 2.88
N ARG A 31 14.04 12.05 3.18
CA ARG A 31 13.06 12.47 2.17
C ARG A 31 13.57 13.66 1.34
N ALA A 32 14.08 14.70 1.99
CA ALA A 32 14.60 15.89 1.31
C ALA A 32 15.78 15.56 0.39
N THR A 33 16.71 14.71 0.84
CA THR A 33 17.83 14.22 0.01
C THR A 33 17.32 13.38 -1.16
N HIS A 34 16.36 12.48 -0.93
CA HIS A 34 15.77 11.66 -1.99
C HIS A 34 15.10 12.52 -3.09
N GLU A 35 14.33 13.53 -2.68
CA GLU A 35 13.64 14.46 -3.58
C GLU A 35 14.63 15.34 -4.38
N ARG A 36 15.75 15.74 -3.76
CA ARG A 36 16.82 16.50 -4.44
C ARG A 36 17.59 15.67 -5.46
N ASP A 37 17.98 14.45 -5.08
CA ASP A 37 18.96 13.67 -5.85
C ASP A 37 18.32 12.74 -6.89
N GLY A 38 16.99 12.76 -7.03
CA GLY A 38 16.28 11.88 -7.97
C GLY A 38 16.46 10.39 -7.62
N SER A 39 16.44 10.05 -6.33
CA SER A 39 16.80 8.72 -5.87
C SER A 39 15.80 7.61 -6.30
N SER A 40 14.67 7.96 -6.94
CA SER A 40 13.82 7.04 -7.69
C SER A 40 14.60 6.26 -8.76
N ARG A 41 15.62 6.87 -9.38
CA ARG A 41 16.46 6.22 -10.39
C ARG A 41 17.33 5.11 -9.80
N ARG A 42 17.86 5.31 -8.59
CA ARG A 42 18.66 4.30 -7.88
C ARG A 42 17.80 3.11 -7.47
N VAL A 43 16.59 3.37 -6.98
CA VAL A 43 15.61 2.31 -6.65
C VAL A 43 15.18 1.57 -7.92
N THR A 44 14.90 2.29 -9.02
CA THR A 44 14.58 1.68 -10.31
C THR A 44 15.70 0.77 -10.82
N SER A 45 16.96 1.20 -10.68
CA SER A 45 18.12 0.38 -11.01
C SER A 45 18.20 -0.90 -10.17
N LEU A 46 17.99 -0.80 -8.85
CA LEU A 46 17.94 -1.97 -7.96
C LEU A 46 16.81 -2.94 -8.31
N LEU A 47 15.61 -2.42 -8.61
CA LEU A 47 14.48 -3.22 -9.07
C LEU A 47 14.80 -3.98 -10.36
N ARG A 48 15.47 -3.34 -11.32
CA ARG A 48 15.81 -3.99 -12.60
C ARG A 48 16.94 -5.01 -12.46
N THR A 49 17.92 -4.76 -11.60
CA THR A 49 19.16 -5.55 -11.56
C THR A 49 19.15 -6.67 -10.54
N ARG A 50 18.61 -6.44 -9.34
CA ARG A 50 18.69 -7.39 -8.21
C ARG A 50 17.34 -7.89 -7.73
N LEU A 51 16.28 -7.13 -7.99
CA LEU A 51 14.93 -7.41 -7.50
C LEU A 51 13.94 -7.52 -8.66
N SER A 52 14.35 -8.14 -9.77
CA SER A 52 13.57 -8.20 -11.00
C SER A 52 12.20 -8.84 -10.82
N SER A 53 12.07 -9.81 -9.90
CA SER A 53 10.81 -10.43 -9.49
C SER A 53 9.82 -9.47 -8.81
N TYR A 54 10.28 -8.32 -8.34
CA TYR A 54 9.47 -7.26 -7.73
C TYR A 54 9.18 -6.10 -8.71
N SER A 55 9.48 -6.29 -9.98
CA SER A 55 9.13 -5.31 -11.02
C SER A 55 7.61 -5.17 -11.17
N ARG A 56 7.18 -4.02 -11.70
CA ARG A 56 5.76 -3.76 -11.97
C ARG A 56 5.19 -4.85 -12.89
N PRO A 57 4.06 -5.50 -12.53
CA PRO A 57 3.44 -6.49 -13.39
C PRO A 57 2.80 -5.84 -14.62
N ASN A 58 2.64 -6.61 -15.70
CA ASN A 58 2.01 -6.17 -16.95
C ASN A 58 0.47 -6.17 -16.90
N LYS A 59 -0.13 -6.39 -15.71
CA LYS A 59 -1.58 -6.39 -15.54
C LYS A 59 -2.11 -4.99 -15.27
N PRO A 60 -3.35 -4.66 -15.69
CA PRO A 60 -3.97 -3.38 -15.36
C PRO A 60 -4.18 -3.26 -13.84
N ASP A 61 -3.97 -2.06 -13.32
CA ASP A 61 -4.30 -1.70 -11.94
C ASP A 61 -5.79 -1.36 -11.87
N ARG A 62 -6.57 -2.18 -11.17
CA ARG A 62 -8.01 -2.02 -10.97
C ARG A 62 -8.28 -1.71 -9.50
N LEU A 63 -8.77 -0.49 -9.23
CA LEU A 63 -9.22 -0.10 -7.90
C LEU A 63 -10.75 -0.06 -7.90
N PHE A 64 -11.36 -0.81 -6.99
CA PHE A 64 -12.81 -0.79 -6.78
C PHE A 64 -13.16 0.14 -5.61
N GLN A 65 -14.43 0.55 -5.55
CA GLN A 65 -15.00 1.25 -4.39
C GLN A 65 -14.77 0.45 -3.10
N ALA A 66 -14.44 1.12 -1.99
CA ALA A 66 -14.16 0.44 -0.72
C ALA A 66 -15.38 -0.28 -0.14
N SER A 67 -16.59 0.16 -0.51
CA SER A 67 -17.87 -0.45 -0.14
C SER A 67 -18.32 -1.55 -1.11
N TYR A 68 -17.54 -1.88 -2.14
CA TYR A 68 -17.90 -2.93 -3.08
C TYR A 68 -17.49 -4.30 -2.54
N ASP A 69 -18.49 -5.13 -2.25
CA ASP A 69 -18.27 -6.53 -1.89
C ASP A 69 -18.08 -7.37 -3.16
N HIS A 70 -16.89 -7.96 -3.29
CA HIS A 70 -16.56 -8.80 -4.43
C HIS A 70 -17.39 -10.11 -4.41
N PRO A 71 -18.08 -10.47 -5.52
CA PRO A 71 -19.03 -11.58 -5.55
C PRO A 71 -18.36 -12.96 -5.48
N SER A 72 -17.06 -13.05 -5.76
CA SER A 72 -16.32 -14.30 -5.80
C SER A 72 -15.05 -14.23 -4.94
N ARG A 73 -14.73 -15.32 -4.24
CA ARG A 73 -13.42 -15.51 -3.61
C ARG A 73 -12.35 -15.97 -4.61
N THR A 74 -12.53 -15.64 -5.89
CA THR A 74 -11.59 -16.00 -6.96
C THR A 74 -10.29 -15.23 -6.80
N LEU A 75 -9.20 -15.80 -7.34
CA LEU A 75 -7.89 -15.15 -7.32
C LEU A 75 -7.83 -13.87 -8.17
N THR A 76 -8.77 -13.69 -9.11
CA THR A 76 -8.84 -12.51 -9.97
C THR A 76 -10.20 -11.83 -9.91
N CYS A 77 -10.20 -10.53 -10.23
CA CYS A 77 -11.38 -9.67 -10.32
C CYS A 77 -11.86 -9.50 -11.77
N ASP A 78 -11.77 -10.55 -12.59
CA ASP A 78 -12.16 -10.48 -14.01
C ASP A 78 -13.68 -10.52 -14.22
N GLY A 79 -14.42 -11.14 -13.30
CA GLY A 79 -15.89 -11.15 -13.27
C GLY A 79 -16.52 -10.10 -12.35
N CYS A 80 -15.74 -9.13 -11.87
CA CYS A 80 -16.25 -8.07 -10.98
C CYS A 80 -16.95 -6.96 -11.78
N ASP A 81 -17.87 -6.26 -11.12
CA ASP A 81 -18.67 -5.20 -11.74
C ASP A 81 -17.78 -4.01 -12.12
N PRO A 82 -17.61 -3.71 -13.42
CA PRO A 82 -16.77 -2.60 -13.88
C PRO A 82 -17.33 -1.23 -13.46
N VAL A 83 -18.64 -1.11 -13.18
CA VAL A 83 -19.27 0.14 -12.71
C VAL A 83 -18.76 0.53 -11.32
N LYS A 84 -18.22 -0.44 -10.56
CA LYS A 84 -17.66 -0.23 -9.22
C LYS A 84 -16.20 0.19 -9.25
N LEU A 85 -15.58 0.28 -10.43
CA LEU A 85 -14.21 0.78 -10.57
C LEU A 85 -14.13 2.27 -10.26
N GLN A 86 -13.11 2.64 -9.52
CA GLN A 86 -12.75 4.02 -9.23
C GLN A 86 -11.79 4.54 -10.31
N PRO A 87 -12.04 5.73 -10.87
CA PRO A 87 -11.11 6.34 -11.82
C PRO A 87 -9.77 6.59 -11.14
N ARG A 88 -8.69 6.17 -11.80
CA ARG A 88 -7.32 6.46 -11.35
C ARG A 88 -6.58 7.23 -12.42
N ARG A 89 -5.70 8.13 -11.98
CA ARG A 89 -4.78 8.81 -12.88
C ARG A 89 -3.86 7.77 -13.53
N VAL A 90 -3.73 7.83 -14.85
CA VAL A 90 -2.76 7.02 -15.57
C VAL A 90 -1.37 7.40 -15.07
N HIS A 91 -0.58 6.40 -14.70
CA HIS A 91 0.81 6.61 -14.34
C HIS A 91 1.59 7.00 -15.59
N VAL A 92 2.08 8.23 -15.65
CA VAL A 92 2.87 8.76 -16.78
C VAL A 92 4.27 8.15 -16.81
N ALA A 93 4.81 7.77 -15.65
CA ALA A 93 6.12 7.16 -15.51
C ALA A 93 6.01 5.74 -14.94
N ASN A 94 6.86 4.84 -15.43
CA ASN A 94 7.03 3.48 -14.89
C ASN A 94 7.98 3.45 -13.68
N GLU A 95 8.25 4.60 -13.06
CA GLU A 95 9.11 4.70 -11.89
C GLU A 95 8.30 4.48 -10.60
N PRO A 96 8.86 3.77 -9.61
CA PRO A 96 8.23 3.60 -8.32
C PRO A 96 8.16 4.94 -7.58
N LYS A 97 7.06 5.16 -6.85
CA LYS A 97 6.93 6.28 -5.91
C LYS A 97 7.36 5.83 -4.52
N ILE A 98 8.24 6.59 -3.87
CA ILE A 98 8.66 6.33 -2.49
C ILE A 98 7.77 7.11 -1.54
N HIS A 99 7.21 6.41 -0.55
CA HIS A 99 6.36 6.98 0.49
C HIS A 99 7.05 6.88 1.85
N TYR A 100 6.93 7.93 2.66
CA TYR A 100 7.46 7.99 4.02
C TYR A 100 6.29 8.17 4.98
N GLY A 101 6.10 7.23 5.90
CA GLY A 101 4.97 7.26 6.83
C GLY A 101 4.91 6.03 7.72
N GLY A 102 3.90 6.01 8.59
CA GLY A 102 3.60 4.85 9.42
C GLY A 102 3.13 3.68 8.57
N ILE A 103 3.57 2.46 8.95
CA ILE A 103 3.09 1.22 8.36
C ILE A 103 2.29 0.49 9.44
N ALA A 104 1.00 0.28 9.20
CA ALA A 104 0.18 -0.53 10.08
C ALA A 104 0.67 -1.98 10.08
N SER A 105 0.85 -2.56 11.26
CA SER A 105 1.26 -3.95 11.44
C SER A 105 0.15 -4.76 12.11
N GLY A 106 -0.11 -5.96 11.59
CA GLY A 106 -1.06 -6.92 12.13
C GLY A 106 -0.71 -8.35 11.69
N ASN A 107 -1.32 -9.34 12.33
CA ASN A 107 -1.09 -10.76 12.04
C ASN A 107 -2.13 -11.37 11.08
N SER A 108 -3.04 -10.55 10.55
CA SER A 108 -4.13 -10.99 9.68
C SER A 108 -4.09 -10.32 8.33
N VAL A 109 -4.60 -11.01 7.32
CA VAL A 109 -4.72 -10.47 5.96
C VAL A 109 -5.94 -9.55 5.89
N MET A 110 -5.73 -8.27 5.66
CA MET A 110 -6.81 -7.29 5.46
C MET A 110 -7.51 -7.53 4.11
N ARG A 111 -8.72 -8.08 4.13
CA ARG A 111 -9.52 -8.42 2.93
C ARG A 111 -10.74 -7.52 2.70
N ASN A 112 -11.11 -6.71 3.68
CA ASN A 112 -12.26 -5.81 3.59
C ASN A 112 -11.76 -4.36 3.54
N ALA A 113 -12.02 -3.68 2.43
CA ALA A 113 -11.56 -2.31 2.21
C ALA A 113 -12.23 -1.29 3.13
N SER A 114 -13.50 -1.49 3.49
CA SER A 114 -14.20 -0.62 4.44
C SER A 114 -13.58 -0.72 5.85
N LYS A 115 -13.25 -1.93 6.32
CA LYS A 115 -12.53 -2.12 7.59
C LYS A 115 -11.13 -1.50 7.58
N ARG A 116 -10.41 -1.60 6.45
CA ARG A 116 -9.12 -0.93 6.26
C ARG A 116 -9.24 0.57 6.43
N ASP A 117 -10.25 1.18 5.81
CA ASP A 117 -10.41 2.63 5.83
C ASP A 117 -10.84 3.16 7.20
N ASN A 118 -11.58 2.36 7.98
CA ASN A 118 -11.93 2.69 9.37
C ASN A 118 -10.73 2.75 10.34
N ILE A 119 -9.60 2.15 9.96
CA ILE A 119 -8.37 2.15 10.78
C ILE A 119 -7.25 3.00 10.17
N ALA A 120 -7.51 3.69 9.04
CA ALA A 120 -6.55 4.47 8.26
C ALA A 120 -6.54 5.96 8.64
#